data_AF-A0A7K0RJQ7-F1
#
_entry.id   AF-A0A7K0RJQ7-F1
#
_cell.length_a   1.000
_cell.length_b   1.000
_cell.length_c   1.000
_cell.angle_alpha   90.00
_cell.angle_beta   90.00
_cell.angle_gamma   90.00
#
_symmetry.space_group_name_H-M   'P 1'
#
loop_
_entity.id
_entity.type
_entity.pdbx_description
1 polymer ?
#
loop_
_entity_poly.entity_id
_entity_poly.type
_entity_poly.pdbx_seq_one_letter_code
_entity_poly.pdbx_strand_id
1 'polypeptide(L)'
;MRQFQFKIQQYQTDAVDAVVDCFAGQPKHDGASYRIDPGREAKSAQQRLDIPETPDSGMRNGEIALNPTQLLENIHIVQRSRNLPLSPTLVRSKAAPGAPNLDVEMETGTG
;
A
#
# COMPACT_ATOMS: atom_id res chain seq x y z
N MET A 1 32.29 8.71 12.94
CA MET A 1 31.18 7.98 12.29
C MET A 1 29.97 8.08 13.23
N ARG A 2 28.88 8.76 12.83
CA ARG A 2 27.67 8.82 13.67
C ARG A 2 26.82 7.59 13.33
N GLN A 3 26.61 6.71 14.30
CA GLN A 3 25.64 5.62 14.15
C GLN A 3 24.27 6.14 14.56
N PHE A 4 23.29 6.03 13.66
CA PHE A 4 21.90 6.28 14.02
C PHE A 4 21.42 5.12 14.89
N GLN A 5 21.12 5.41 16.15
CA GLN A 5 20.45 4.46 17.04
C GLN A 5 18.97 4.78 16.98
N PHE A 6 18.21 3.92 16.31
CA PHE A 6 16.76 4.00 16.34
C PHE A 6 16.27 3.28 17.60
N LYS A 7 15.53 4.00 18.44
CA LYS A 7 14.83 3.42 19.56
C LYS A 7 13.40 3.15 19.13
N ILE A 8 12.98 1.89 19.19
CA ILE A 8 11.59 1.52 18.99
C ILE A 8 10.81 1.99 20.22
N GLN A 9 9.82 2.84 20.00
CA GLN A 9 8.90 3.29 21.04
C GLN A 9 7.55 2.59 20.83
N GLN A 10 6.91 2.19 21.93
CA GLN A 10 5.67 1.40 21.84
C GLN A 10 4.57 2.15 21.07
N TYR A 11 4.40 3.45 21.31
CA TYR A 11 3.40 4.25 20.61
C TYR A 11 3.60 4.31 19.08
N GLN A 12 4.86 4.19 18.59
CA GLN A 12 5.14 4.11 17.16
C GLN A 12 4.74 2.75 16.60
N THR A 13 5.02 1.69 17.36
CA THR A 13 4.61 0.32 17.00
C THR A 13 3.10 0.23 16.96
N ASP A 14 2.42 0.76 17.99
CA ASP A 14 0.96 0.77 18.06
C ASP A 14 0.35 1.56 16.89
N ALA A 15 0.96 2.68 16.46
CA ALA A 15 0.49 3.45 15.31
C ALA A 15 0.66 2.67 14.00
N VAL A 16 1.79 1.99 13.81
CA VAL A 16 2.04 1.13 12.65
C VAL A 16 1.05 -0.04 12.62
N ASP A 17 0.88 -0.74 13.73
CA ASP A 17 -0.01 -1.89 13.85
C ASP A 17 -1.46 -1.47 13.54
N ALA A 18 -1.91 -0.29 14.01
CA ALA A 18 -3.25 0.23 13.68
C ALA A 18 -3.48 0.33 12.17
N VAL A 19 -2.49 0.79 11.42
CA VAL A 19 -2.57 0.93 9.96
C VAL A 19 -2.51 -0.43 9.29
N VAL A 20 -1.59 -1.30 9.73
CA VAL A 20 -1.41 -2.66 9.16
C VAL A 20 -2.69 -3.48 9.34
N ASP A 21 -3.31 -3.43 10.52
CA ASP A 21 -4.51 -4.18 10.85
C ASP A 21 -5.73 -3.77 10.00
N CYS A 22 -5.78 -2.51 9.52
CA CYS A 22 -6.81 -2.09 8.57
C CYS A 22 -6.77 -2.89 7.25
N PHE A 23 -5.62 -3.46 6.89
CA PHE A 23 -5.40 -4.26 5.68
C PHE A 23 -5.30 -5.77 5.97
N ALA A 24 -5.77 -6.24 7.13
CA ALA A 24 -5.86 -7.66 7.43
C ALA A 24 -6.58 -8.43 6.31
N GLY A 25 -5.95 -9.52 5.84
CA GLY A 25 -6.44 -10.34 4.72
C GLY A 25 -5.93 -9.92 3.34
N GLN A 26 -5.17 -8.82 3.21
CA GLN A 26 -4.52 -8.48 1.94
C GLN A 26 -3.49 -9.56 1.57
N PRO A 27 -3.58 -10.18 0.37
CA PRO A 27 -2.64 -11.20 -0.05
C PRO A 27 -1.27 -10.61 -0.34
N LYS A 28 -0.22 -11.41 -0.11
CA LYS A 28 1.14 -11.09 -0.55
C LYS A 28 1.22 -11.27 -2.06
N HIS A 29 1.59 -10.20 -2.78
CA HIS A 29 1.88 -10.28 -4.21
C HIS A 29 3.37 -10.54 -4.43
N ASP A 30 3.70 -11.72 -5.00
CA ASP A 30 5.09 -12.15 -5.26
C ASP A 30 5.55 -11.91 -6.72
N GLY A 31 4.81 -11.16 -7.55
CA GLY A 31 5.21 -10.92 -8.93
C GLY A 31 4.50 -9.76 -9.64
N ALA A 32 5.22 -9.09 -10.54
CA ALA A 32 4.73 -8.03 -11.41
C ALA A 32 3.75 -8.59 -12.45
N SER A 33 2.44 -8.50 -12.20
CA SER A 33 1.43 -8.84 -13.20
C SER A 33 0.95 -7.58 -13.89
N TYR A 34 1.64 -7.13 -14.95
CA TYR A 34 0.99 -6.28 -15.94
C TYR A 34 1.57 -6.45 -17.34
N ARG A 35 0.67 -6.36 -18.34
CA ARG A 35 0.96 -6.45 -19.77
C ARG A 35 1.24 -5.06 -20.32
N ILE A 36 2.37 -4.87 -20.98
CA ILE A 36 2.61 -3.70 -21.82
C ILE A 36 1.69 -3.77 -23.05
N ASP A 37 1.06 -2.66 -23.42
CA ASP A 37 0.40 -2.50 -24.72
C ASP A 37 1.48 -2.30 -25.79
N PRO A 38 1.68 -3.22 -26.75
CA PRO A 38 2.82 -3.17 -27.66
C PRO A 38 2.79 -1.99 -28.65
N GLY A 39 1.71 -1.20 -28.70
CA GLY A 39 1.57 -0.15 -29.70
C GLY A 39 1.59 -0.70 -31.13
N ARG A 40 1.46 0.17 -32.13
CA ARG A 40 1.55 -0.23 -33.55
C ARG A 40 3.01 -0.46 -33.90
N GLU A 41 3.42 -1.72 -34.07
CA GLU A 41 4.76 -2.05 -34.53
C GLU A 41 5.06 -1.37 -35.88
N ALA A 42 6.00 -0.41 -35.87
CA ALA A 42 6.71 -0.02 -37.06
C ALA A 42 7.75 -1.11 -37.35
N LYS A 43 7.57 -1.83 -38.47
CA LYS A 43 8.51 -2.81 -38.98
C LYS A 43 9.85 -2.15 -39.28
N SER A 44 10.80 -2.20 -38.35
CA SER A 44 12.21 -2.03 -38.67
C SER A 44 13.03 -2.98 -37.82
N ALA A 45 13.52 -4.03 -38.47
CA ALA A 45 14.44 -5.01 -37.91
C ALA A 45 15.75 -4.32 -37.51
N GLN A 46 15.90 -4.03 -36.22
CA GLN A 46 17.18 -3.74 -35.60
C GLN A 46 17.34 -4.68 -34.41
N GLN A 47 18.46 -5.42 -34.44
CA GLN A 47 18.86 -6.44 -33.47
C GLN A 47 18.61 -5.98 -32.03
N ARG A 48 17.68 -6.67 -31.36
CA ARG A 48 17.53 -6.60 -29.92
C ARG A 48 18.67 -7.41 -29.32
N LEU A 49 19.47 -6.78 -28.45
CA LEU A 49 20.43 -7.49 -27.62
C LEU A 49 19.66 -8.47 -26.74
N ASP A 50 20.06 -9.74 -26.74
CA ASP A 50 19.54 -10.78 -25.84
C ASP A 50 20.04 -10.53 -24.41
N ILE A 51 19.55 -9.47 -23.80
CA ILE A 51 19.60 -9.31 -22.36
C ILE A 51 18.40 -10.09 -21.83
N PRO A 52 18.54 -11.02 -20.86
CA PRO A 52 17.40 -11.54 -20.11
C PRO A 52 16.85 -10.45 -19.18
N GLU A 53 16.53 -9.28 -19.74
CA GLU A 53 15.61 -8.34 -19.13
C GLU A 53 14.25 -8.95 -19.32
N THR A 54 13.54 -9.20 -18.23
CA THR A 54 12.08 -9.34 -18.28
C THR A 54 11.55 -8.07 -18.96
N PRO A 55 11.19 -8.06 -20.25
CA PRO A 55 11.07 -6.83 -21.04
C PRO A 55 9.81 -6.01 -20.71
N ASP A 56 9.09 -6.39 -19.65
CA ASP A 56 7.70 -6.01 -19.40
C ASP A 56 7.43 -5.48 -17.98
N SER A 57 8.45 -5.28 -17.14
CA SER A 57 8.21 -4.81 -15.77
C SER A 57 8.20 -3.28 -15.67
N GLY A 58 7.08 -2.66 -16.05
CA GLY A 58 6.80 -1.29 -15.60
C GLY A 58 6.73 -1.21 -14.07
N MET A 59 7.24 -0.14 -13.46
CA MET A 59 7.20 0.05 -12.01
C MET A 59 5.85 0.66 -11.60
N ARG A 60 4.96 -0.13 -10.98
CA ARG A 60 3.75 0.36 -10.32
C ARG A 60 3.51 -0.36 -8.99
N ASN A 61 2.76 0.27 -8.09
CA ASN A 61 2.31 -0.38 -6.86
C ASN A 61 1.27 -1.47 -7.18
N GLY A 62 1.24 -2.52 -6.36
CA GLY A 62 0.19 -3.53 -6.41
C GLY A 62 -1.18 -2.95 -6.02
N GLU A 63 -2.24 -3.55 -6.52
CA GLU A 63 -3.61 -3.17 -6.16
C GLU A 63 -3.95 -3.60 -4.72
N ILE A 64 -4.80 -2.83 -4.05
CA ILE A 64 -5.46 -3.29 -2.82
C ILE A 64 -6.54 -4.29 -3.24
N ALA A 65 -6.39 -5.56 -2.85
CA ALA A 65 -7.28 -6.63 -3.25
C ALA A 65 -8.53 -6.72 -2.35
N LEU A 66 -8.47 -6.11 -1.16
CA LEU A 66 -9.59 -6.05 -0.24
C LEU A 66 -10.73 -5.20 -0.82
N ASN A 67 -11.95 -5.74 -0.77
CA ASN A 67 -13.13 -5.00 -1.16
C ASN A 67 -13.46 -3.89 -0.13
N PRO A 68 -14.29 -2.90 -0.49
CA PRO A 68 -14.57 -1.75 0.38
C PRO A 68 -15.24 -2.13 1.70
N THR A 69 -16.10 -3.15 1.70
CA THR A 69 -16.80 -3.64 2.90
C THR A 69 -15.81 -4.28 3.87
N GLN A 70 -14.88 -5.10 3.38
CA GLN A 70 -13.85 -5.72 4.20
C GLN A 70 -12.92 -4.68 4.83
N LEU A 71 -12.50 -3.67 4.05
CA LEU A 71 -11.68 -2.57 4.58
C LEU A 71 -12.42 -1.81 5.70
N LEU A 72 -13.70 -1.50 5.51
CA LEU A 72 -14.48 -0.81 6.53
C LEU A 72 -14.67 -1.66 7.79
N GLU A 73 -14.88 -2.96 7.64
CA GLU A 73 -14.97 -3.91 8.77
C GLU A 73 -13.66 -3.97 9.56
N ASN A 74 -12.53 -4.08 8.87
CA ASN A 74 -11.19 -4.06 9.49
C ASN A 74 -10.95 -2.74 10.24
N ILE A 75 -11.31 -1.60 9.64
CA ILE A 75 -11.23 -0.28 10.29
C ILE A 75 -12.10 -0.25 11.54
N HIS A 76 -13.32 -0.79 11.50
CA HIS A 76 -14.17 -0.87 12.70
C HIS A 76 -13.55 -1.74 13.80
N ILE A 77 -12.88 -2.83 13.46
CA ILE A 77 -12.16 -3.67 14.44
C ILE A 77 -11.07 -2.84 15.12
N VAL A 78 -10.24 -2.14 14.35
CA VAL A 78 -9.18 -1.26 14.89
C VAL A 78 -9.78 -0.15 15.76
N GLN A 79 -10.84 0.53 15.29
CA GLN A 79 -11.53 1.58 16.03
C GLN A 79 -12.09 1.07 17.37
N ARG A 80 -12.76 -0.07 17.40
CA ARG A 80 -13.29 -0.67 18.65
C ARG A 80 -12.17 -1.01 19.62
N SER A 81 -11.07 -1.59 19.13
CA SER A 81 -9.93 -1.98 19.99
C SER A 81 -9.28 -0.79 20.69
N ARG A 82 -9.38 0.41 20.10
CA ARG A 82 -8.83 1.68 20.62
C ARG A 82 -9.90 2.62 21.16
N ASN A 83 -11.13 2.12 21.32
CA ASN A 83 -12.25 2.85 21.87
C ASN A 83 -12.57 4.16 21.10
N LEU A 84 -12.40 4.13 19.78
CA LEU A 84 -12.70 5.23 18.86
C LEU A 84 -14.13 5.14 18.31
N PRO A 85 -14.76 6.28 17.95
CA PRO A 85 -16.03 6.28 17.23
C PRO A 85 -15.93 5.53 15.90
N LEU A 86 -16.97 4.78 15.54
CA LEU A 86 -17.00 4.05 14.29
C LEU A 86 -17.25 4.97 13.10
N SER A 87 -16.42 4.83 12.07
CA SER A 87 -16.62 5.54 10.80
C SER A 87 -17.88 5.04 10.11
N PRO A 88 -18.80 5.91 9.67
CA PRO A 88 -20.03 5.48 9.01
C PRO A 88 -19.77 4.91 7.61
N THR A 89 -18.71 5.37 6.95
CA THR A 89 -18.34 4.96 5.58
C THR A 89 -16.83 4.95 5.40
N LEU A 90 -16.37 4.26 4.36
CA LEU A 90 -14.97 4.29 3.94
C LEU A 90 -14.70 5.55 3.09
N VAL A 91 -13.93 6.49 3.63
CA VAL A 91 -13.50 7.68 2.89
C VAL A 91 -12.38 7.30 1.92
N ARG A 92 -12.47 7.78 0.68
CA ARG A 92 -11.47 7.52 -0.38
C ARG A 92 -10.44 8.64 -0.45
N SER A 93 -9.19 8.27 -0.72
CA SER A 93 -8.13 9.24 -0.97
C SER A 93 -8.34 9.96 -2.30
N LYS A 94 -8.18 11.29 -2.29
CA LYS A 94 -8.15 12.10 -3.52
C LYS A 94 -6.85 11.90 -4.30
N ALA A 95 -5.76 11.56 -3.61
CA ALA A 95 -4.44 11.36 -4.21
C ALA A 95 -4.24 9.93 -4.76
N ALA A 96 -4.99 8.96 -4.25
CA ALA A 96 -4.92 7.56 -4.65
C ALA A 96 -6.33 6.99 -4.89
N PRO A 97 -6.84 7.05 -6.14
CA PRO A 97 -8.12 6.45 -6.50
C PRO A 97 -8.17 4.97 -6.13
N GLY A 98 -9.23 4.54 -5.45
CA GLY A 98 -9.38 3.15 -4.99
C GLY A 98 -8.74 2.84 -3.63
N ALA A 99 -7.92 3.73 -3.07
CA ALA A 99 -7.34 3.57 -1.74
C ALA A 99 -8.19 4.29 -0.66
N PRO A 100 -8.16 3.80 0.60
CA PRO A 100 -8.79 4.51 1.71
C PRO A 100 -7.98 5.77 2.09
N ASN A 101 -8.66 6.74 2.70
CA ASN A 101 -8.03 7.83 3.43
C ASN A 101 -8.05 7.49 4.92
N LEU A 102 -6.89 7.26 5.51
CA LEU A 102 -6.73 6.90 6.92
C LEU A 102 -6.05 8.05 7.67
N ASP A 103 -6.57 8.38 8.84
CA ASP A 103 -6.01 9.39 9.74
C ASP A 103 -5.45 8.70 10.98
N VAL A 104 -4.23 9.05 11.36
CA VAL A 104 -3.57 8.59 12.59
C VAL A 104 -3.19 9.83 13.40
N GLU A 105 -3.79 9.99 14.57
CA GLU A 105 -3.49 11.11 15.46
C GLU A 105 -2.38 10.73 16.44
N MET A 106 -1.33 11.54 16.48
CA MET A 106 -0.22 11.41 17.41
C MET A 106 0.20 12.79 17.92
N GLU A 107 0.62 12.87 19.19
CA GLU A 107 1.08 14.12 19.81
C GLU A 107 2.40 14.60 19.17
N THR A 108 2.67 15.90 19.23
CA THR A 108 3.93 16.46 18.75
C THR A 108 5.13 15.83 19.46
N GLY A 109 6.22 15.56 18.71
CA GLY A 109 7.43 14.95 19.24
C GLY A 109 7.36 13.43 19.45
N THR A 110 6.35 12.74 18.91
CA THR A 110 6.21 11.27 18.96
C THR A 110 6.75 10.55 17.71
N GLY A 111 7.46 11.28 16.85
CA GLY A 111 8.25 10.71 15.74
C GLY A 111 7.40 9.88 14.78
#